data_AF-U5MQY4-F1
#
_entry.id   AF-U5MQY4-F1
#
_cell.length_a   1.000
_cell.length_b   1.000
_cell.length_c   1.000
_cell.angle_alpha   90.00
_cell.angle_beta   90.00
_cell.angle_gamma   90.00
#
_symmetry.space_group_name_H-M   'P 1'
#
loop_
_entity.id
_entity.type
_entity.pdbx_description
1 polymer ?
#
loop_
_entity_poly.entity_id
_entity_poly.type
_entity_poly.pdbx_seq_one_letter_code
_entity_poly.pdbx_strand_id
1 'polypeptide(L)'
;MMIKLKLTKVMASSLILASVFALNPIGASAEWKKDSKGWWYTEGDSWATGLREINGKQYYFDKTGYMVEDKIVDNLYFDSNGARTEYICADGFAVDKLTGTIIKFSRQDARVRPGEPGISVVIPREIGGVEIKGIGGKAFKICTNIKSITIPDSVTNIEDWTFSDCYKLESITIPDSVTNIGEYAFVKCVNLKSITIPTSVTSIGDSAFRECNKLTSITIPDSVTSIGDYAFSDCNNAIFYVGNEKTKQLILNSNSKIDSNKIIIKSQII
;
A
#
# COMPACT_ATOMS: atom_id res chain seq x y z
N MET A 1 1.75 -35.02 -35.80
CA MET A 1 3.03 -34.29 -35.93
C MET A 1 2.95 -33.05 -35.05
N MET A 2 3.84 -32.98 -34.06
CA MET A 2 3.72 -32.26 -32.80
C MET A 2 3.73 -30.72 -32.90
N ILE A 3 2.71 -30.10 -32.31
CA ILE A 3 2.76 -29.06 -31.28
C ILE A 3 4.00 -28.14 -31.34
N LYS A 4 3.87 -27.01 -32.06
CA LYS A 4 4.64 -25.78 -31.82
C LYS A 4 4.03 -25.04 -30.61
N LEU A 5 4.20 -25.56 -29.39
CA LEU A 5 3.93 -24.79 -28.16
C LEU A 5 5.26 -24.31 -27.57
N LYS A 6 5.38 -22.98 -27.41
CA LYS A 6 6.21 -22.29 -26.40
C LYS A 6 7.68 -22.75 -26.26
N LEU A 7 8.54 -22.49 -27.26
CA LEU A 7 9.99 -22.51 -27.03
C LEU A 7 10.52 -21.21 -26.39
N THR A 8 9.83 -20.07 -26.61
CA THR A 8 10.25 -18.76 -26.07
C THR A 8 9.98 -18.56 -24.58
N LYS A 9 9.00 -19.27 -23.98
CA LYS A 9 8.78 -19.23 -22.52
C LYS A 9 9.70 -20.16 -21.74
N VAL A 10 10.26 -21.19 -22.37
CA VAL A 10 11.15 -22.15 -21.70
C VAL A 10 12.57 -21.61 -21.56
N MET A 11 13.02 -20.78 -22.51
CA MET A 11 14.37 -20.21 -22.53
C MET A 11 14.65 -19.20 -21.40
N ALA A 12 13.65 -18.45 -20.92
CA ALA A 12 13.84 -17.50 -19.81
C ALA A 12 14.07 -18.23 -18.47
N SER A 13 13.36 -19.33 -18.23
CA SER A 13 13.56 -20.17 -17.05
C SER A 13 14.82 -21.02 -17.12
N SER A 14 15.23 -21.48 -18.31
CA SER A 14 16.42 -22.34 -18.46
C SER A 14 17.75 -21.57 -18.53
N LEU A 15 17.77 -20.30 -18.98
CA LEU A 15 18.99 -19.48 -18.92
C LEU A 15 19.30 -18.98 -17.50
N ILE A 16 18.29 -18.78 -16.65
CA ILE A 16 18.50 -18.47 -15.22
C ILE A 16 19.05 -19.72 -14.50
N LEU A 17 18.60 -20.93 -14.87
CA LEU A 17 19.09 -22.15 -14.25
C LEU A 17 20.56 -22.47 -14.59
N ALA A 18 21.06 -22.00 -15.75
CA ALA A 18 22.42 -22.27 -16.20
C ALA A 18 23.49 -21.33 -15.58
N SER A 19 23.11 -20.13 -15.14
CA SER A 19 24.04 -19.21 -14.45
C SER A 19 24.18 -19.50 -12.95
N VAL A 20 23.29 -20.29 -12.36
CA VAL A 20 23.25 -20.59 -10.91
C VAL A 20 24.17 -21.76 -10.50
N PHE A 21 24.71 -22.54 -11.44
CA PHE A 21 25.57 -23.70 -11.14
C PHE A 21 27.09 -23.47 -11.24
N ALA A 22 27.55 -22.22 -11.38
CA ALA A 22 28.98 -21.90 -11.29
C ALA A 22 29.43 -21.81 -9.82
N LEU A 23 29.69 -22.98 -9.22
CA LEU A 23 30.71 -23.29 -8.21
C LEU A 23 31.09 -22.20 -7.19
N ASN A 24 30.65 -22.37 -5.94
CA ASN A 24 31.58 -22.36 -4.80
C ASN A 24 30.96 -23.04 -3.55
N PRO A 25 31.61 -24.06 -2.97
CA PRO A 25 31.24 -24.56 -1.65
C PRO A 25 31.92 -23.71 -0.57
N ILE A 26 31.28 -22.64 -0.08
CA ILE A 26 31.64 -22.02 1.21
C ILE A 26 30.34 -21.60 1.92
N GLY A 27 29.66 -22.57 2.52
CA GLY A 27 28.50 -22.38 3.38
C GLY A 27 28.84 -21.81 4.77
N ALA A 28 29.81 -20.89 4.89
CA ALA A 28 30.27 -20.36 6.19
C ALA A 28 30.10 -18.85 6.39
N SER A 29 29.70 -18.06 5.38
CA SER A 29 29.61 -16.59 5.54
C SER A 29 28.53 -15.91 4.72
N ALA A 30 27.52 -16.67 4.27
CA ALA A 30 26.36 -16.08 3.61
C ALA A 30 25.30 -15.69 4.65
N GLU A 31 25.20 -14.39 4.94
CA GLU A 31 24.37 -13.87 6.02
C GLU A 31 23.62 -12.61 5.61
N TRP A 32 22.38 -12.50 6.09
CA TRP A 32 21.62 -11.26 6.03
C TRP A 32 22.14 -10.29 7.08
N LYS A 33 22.32 -9.03 6.68
CA LYS A 33 22.71 -7.94 7.57
C LYS A 33 21.80 -6.74 7.35
N LYS A 34 21.71 -5.89 8.37
CA LYS A 34 20.89 -4.67 8.36
C LYS A 34 21.58 -3.53 9.09
N ASP A 35 21.43 -2.33 8.56
CA ASP A 35 21.87 -1.07 9.14
C ASP A 35 20.80 0.00 8.88
N SER A 36 21.14 1.27 9.06
CA SER A 36 20.25 2.40 8.83
C SER A 36 19.92 2.64 7.34
N LYS A 37 20.71 2.11 6.41
CA LYS A 37 20.50 2.25 4.96
C LYS A 37 19.64 1.14 4.38
N GLY A 38 19.67 -0.06 4.98
CA GLY A 38 18.77 -1.14 4.62
C GLY A 38 19.31 -2.53 4.90
N TRP A 39 18.67 -3.53 4.30
CA TRP A 39 19.15 -4.91 4.31
C TRP A 39 20.21 -5.12 3.22
N TRP A 40 21.21 -5.97 3.47
CA TRP A 40 22.10 -6.53 2.46
C TRP A 40 22.42 -7.98 2.78
N TYR A 41 23.05 -8.65 1.83
CA TYR A 41 23.45 -10.05 1.96
C TYR A 41 24.93 -10.19 1.62
N THR A 42 25.64 -11.04 2.35
CA THR A 42 27.04 -11.39 2.02
C THR A 42 27.09 -12.77 1.36
N GLU A 43 28.10 -12.97 0.51
CA GLU A 43 28.45 -14.22 -0.14
C GLU A 43 29.98 -14.36 -0.02
N GLY A 44 30.47 -15.02 1.03
CA GLY A 44 31.91 -14.99 1.31
C GLY A 44 32.32 -13.69 2.00
N ASP A 45 33.46 -13.15 1.57
CA ASP A 45 33.97 -11.84 2.01
C ASP A 45 33.42 -10.66 1.18
N SER A 46 32.44 -10.92 0.30
CA SER A 46 31.84 -9.92 -0.58
C SER A 46 30.35 -9.76 -0.29
N TRP A 47 29.84 -8.55 -0.50
CA TRP A 47 28.41 -8.28 -0.55
C TRP A 47 27.77 -8.73 -1.88
N ALA A 48 26.52 -9.17 -1.82
CA ALA A 48 25.70 -9.51 -2.98
C ALA A 48 25.37 -8.25 -3.79
N THR A 49 25.39 -8.36 -5.12
CA THR A 49 24.93 -7.31 -6.05
C THR A 49 24.14 -7.94 -7.21
N GLY A 50 23.13 -7.25 -7.72
CA GLY A 50 22.23 -7.78 -8.76
C GLY A 50 21.22 -8.80 -8.23
N LEU A 51 20.66 -9.61 -9.13
CA LEU A 51 19.68 -10.65 -8.78
C LEU A 51 20.33 -11.82 -8.03
N ARG A 52 19.69 -12.30 -6.97
CA ARG A 52 20.08 -13.48 -6.19
C ARG A 52 18.88 -14.32 -5.82
N GLU A 53 19.06 -15.63 -5.76
CA GLU A 53 18.09 -16.53 -5.17
C GLU A 53 18.57 -16.92 -3.76
N ILE A 54 17.79 -16.58 -2.74
CA ILE A 54 18.11 -16.83 -1.34
C ILE A 54 16.89 -17.52 -0.72
N ASN A 55 17.08 -18.75 -0.23
CA ASN A 55 16.00 -19.58 0.35
C ASN A 55 14.77 -19.73 -0.57
N GLY A 56 15.00 -19.92 -1.88
CA GLY A 56 13.93 -20.11 -2.87
C GLY A 56 13.15 -18.85 -3.23
N LYS A 57 13.65 -17.67 -2.85
CA LYS A 57 13.08 -16.37 -3.21
C LYS A 57 14.12 -15.53 -3.94
N GLN A 58 13.68 -14.76 -4.93
CA GLN A 58 14.56 -13.88 -5.67
C GLN A 58 14.66 -12.51 -4.97
N TYR A 59 15.86 -11.96 -4.83
CA TYR A 59 16.12 -10.63 -4.30
C TYR A 59 17.01 -9.88 -5.29
N TYR A 60 16.89 -8.56 -5.33
CA TYR A 60 17.78 -7.73 -6.14
C TYR A 60 18.55 -6.78 -5.23
N PHE A 61 19.86 -6.73 -5.36
CA PHE A 61 20.74 -5.84 -4.61
C PHE A 61 21.30 -4.78 -5.57
N ASP A 62 21.32 -3.51 -5.16
CA ASP A 62 21.85 -2.45 -6.00
C ASP A 62 23.39 -2.52 -6.10
N LYS A 63 23.98 -1.58 -6.87
CA LYS A 63 25.44 -1.51 -7.05
C LYS A 63 26.20 -1.20 -5.75
N THR A 64 25.49 -0.76 -4.71
CA THR A 64 25.98 -0.54 -3.35
C THR A 64 25.55 -1.65 -2.42
N GLY A 65 25.22 -2.84 -2.94
CA GLY A 65 24.95 -4.06 -2.20
C GLY A 65 23.69 -4.06 -1.32
N TYR A 66 22.92 -2.98 -1.27
CA TYR A 66 21.69 -2.93 -0.49
C TYR A 66 20.52 -3.53 -1.28
N MET A 67 19.69 -4.30 -0.59
CA MET A 67 18.49 -4.91 -1.13
C MET A 67 17.54 -3.81 -1.63
N VAL A 68 17.07 -3.98 -2.86
CA VAL A 68 16.10 -3.11 -3.48
C VAL A 68 14.70 -3.53 -3.03
N GLU A 69 13.97 -2.58 -2.46
CA GLU A 69 12.57 -2.72 -2.06
C GLU A 69 11.71 -1.66 -2.77
N ASP A 70 10.43 -1.96 -2.97
CA ASP A 70 9.41 -1.11 -3.59
C ASP A 70 9.77 -0.63 -5.02
N LYS A 71 10.58 -1.43 -5.74
CA LYS A 71 11.00 -1.14 -7.13
C LYS A 71 10.77 -2.33 -8.05
N ILE A 72 10.59 -1.98 -9.31
CA ILE A 72 10.55 -2.92 -10.41
C ILE A 72 11.95 -2.96 -11.03
N VAL A 73 12.54 -4.15 -11.14
CA VAL A 73 13.80 -4.40 -11.82
C VAL A 73 13.61 -5.59 -12.76
N ASP A 74 14.00 -5.46 -14.03
CA ASP A 74 13.90 -6.53 -15.05
C ASP A 74 12.53 -7.21 -15.13
N ASN A 75 11.49 -6.41 -14.98
CA ASN A 75 10.10 -6.84 -14.91
C ASN A 75 9.73 -7.73 -13.72
N LEU A 76 10.41 -7.58 -12.59
CA LEU A 76 10.07 -8.18 -11.31
C LEU A 76 9.90 -7.06 -10.28
N TYR A 77 8.78 -7.06 -9.55
CA TYR A 77 8.61 -6.17 -8.41
C TYR A 77 9.25 -6.80 -7.18
N PHE A 78 10.17 -6.08 -6.55
CA PHE A 78 10.85 -6.52 -5.34
C PHE A 78 10.29 -5.75 -4.14
N ASP A 79 9.77 -6.48 -3.16
CA ASP A 79 9.50 -5.97 -1.82
C ASP A 79 10.45 -6.61 -0.80
N SER A 80 10.20 -6.37 0.49
CA SER A 80 10.99 -6.93 1.58
C SER A 80 10.98 -8.46 1.64
N ASN A 81 10.05 -9.12 0.95
CA ASN A 81 9.95 -10.57 0.82
C ASN A 81 10.55 -11.09 -0.50
N GLY A 82 11.17 -10.25 -1.33
CA GLY A 82 11.77 -10.63 -2.60
C GLY A 82 10.87 -10.36 -3.81
N ALA A 83 11.18 -11.01 -4.94
CA ALA A 83 10.50 -10.80 -6.20
C ALA A 83 9.10 -11.42 -6.17
N ARG A 84 8.12 -10.64 -6.61
CA ARG A 84 6.83 -11.17 -7.04
C ARG A 84 6.95 -11.60 -8.50
N THR A 85 6.82 -12.89 -8.73
CA THR A 85 7.19 -13.55 -9.99
C THR A 85 6.19 -13.33 -11.13
N GLU A 86 4.98 -12.83 -10.84
CA GLU A 86 3.97 -12.57 -11.87
C GLU A 86 3.14 -11.30 -11.60
N TYR A 87 3.37 -10.23 -12.37
CA TYR A 87 2.53 -9.02 -12.34
C TYR A 87 2.05 -8.58 -13.73
N ILE A 88 1.03 -7.73 -13.76
CA ILE A 88 0.51 -7.02 -14.94
C ILE A 88 0.76 -5.54 -14.76
N CYS A 89 1.28 -4.88 -15.81
CA CYS A 89 1.33 -3.43 -15.87
C CYS A 89 0.38 -2.92 -16.95
N ALA A 90 -0.61 -2.11 -16.57
CA ALA A 90 -1.51 -1.42 -17.49
C ALA A 90 -2.00 -0.11 -16.87
N ASP A 91 -2.09 0.95 -17.67
CA ASP A 91 -2.57 2.29 -17.27
C ASP A 91 -1.95 2.85 -15.97
N GLY A 92 -0.67 2.51 -15.76
CA GLY A 92 0.12 2.92 -14.60
C GLY A 92 -0.13 2.12 -13.32
N PHE A 93 -0.97 1.09 -13.37
CA PHE A 93 -1.12 0.10 -12.30
C PHE A 93 -0.15 -1.06 -12.51
N ALA A 94 0.54 -1.47 -11.45
CA ALA A 94 1.22 -2.76 -11.35
C ALA A 94 0.39 -3.66 -10.41
N VAL A 95 -0.01 -4.84 -10.88
CA VAL A 95 -0.93 -5.75 -10.19
C VAL A 95 -0.32 -7.14 -10.05
N ASP A 96 -0.32 -7.70 -8.84
CA ASP A 96 0.04 -9.10 -8.59
C ASP A 96 -1.00 -10.02 -9.23
N LYS A 97 -0.58 -10.88 -10.17
CA LYS A 97 -1.52 -11.75 -10.91
C LYS A 97 -2.17 -12.81 -10.03
N LEU A 98 -1.48 -13.27 -9.00
CA LEU A 98 -1.95 -14.35 -8.15
C LEU A 98 -3.04 -13.84 -7.21
N THR A 99 -2.84 -12.65 -6.65
CA THR A 99 -3.75 -12.11 -5.63
C THR A 99 -4.75 -11.10 -6.18
N GLY A 100 -4.48 -10.47 -7.32
CA GLY A 100 -5.24 -9.32 -7.81
C GLY A 100 -4.99 -8.05 -6.98
N THR A 101 -3.87 -7.98 -6.26
CA THR A 101 -3.51 -6.83 -5.44
C THR A 101 -2.78 -5.78 -6.29
N ILE A 102 -3.24 -4.54 -6.27
CA ILE A 102 -2.47 -3.42 -6.83
C ILE A 102 -1.24 -3.21 -5.95
N ILE A 103 -0.08 -3.45 -6.53
CA ILE A 103 1.21 -3.28 -5.88
C ILE A 103 1.64 -1.80 -5.90
N LYS A 104 1.42 -1.14 -7.04
CA LYS A 104 1.92 0.22 -7.25
C LYS A 104 1.13 0.96 -8.32
N PHE A 105 0.90 2.24 -8.07
CA PHE A 105 0.41 3.20 -9.05
C PHE A 105 1.53 4.19 -9.41
N SER A 106 1.83 4.28 -10.70
CA SER A 106 3.01 5.00 -11.23
C SER A 106 2.71 5.91 -12.42
N ARG A 107 1.45 6.36 -12.58
CA ARG A 107 1.16 7.38 -13.60
C ARG A 107 1.93 8.67 -13.30
N GLN A 108 2.57 9.24 -14.32
CA GLN A 108 3.37 10.46 -14.18
C GLN A 108 2.51 11.66 -13.75
N ASP A 109 1.29 11.74 -14.28
CA ASP A 109 0.31 12.79 -13.97
C ASP A 109 -0.26 12.70 -12.53
N ALA A 110 0.02 11.63 -11.79
CA ALA A 110 -0.35 11.47 -10.39
C ALA A 110 0.66 12.11 -9.41
N ARG A 111 1.84 12.54 -9.88
CA ARG A 111 2.96 13.03 -9.03
C ARG A 111 3.43 14.45 -9.40
N VAL A 112 2.60 15.22 -10.09
CA VAL A 112 2.99 16.49 -10.75
C VAL A 112 3.09 17.67 -9.77
N ARG A 113 3.78 18.71 -10.26
CA ARG A 113 4.15 19.95 -9.56
C ARG A 113 2.94 20.72 -9.00
N PRO A 114 3.15 21.51 -7.92
CA PRO A 114 2.17 22.47 -7.41
C PRO A 114 1.61 23.36 -8.53
N GLY A 115 0.29 23.61 -8.53
CA GLY A 115 -0.39 24.49 -9.50
C GLY A 115 -1.21 23.79 -10.58
N GLU A 116 -0.90 22.53 -10.93
CA GLU A 116 -1.71 21.77 -11.90
C GLU A 116 -3.08 21.36 -11.34
N PRO A 117 -4.13 21.17 -12.17
CA PRO A 117 -5.37 20.57 -11.70
C PRO A 117 -5.11 19.12 -11.24
N GLY A 118 -5.72 18.74 -10.12
CA GLY A 118 -5.63 17.37 -9.62
C GLY A 118 -6.45 16.40 -10.48
N ILE A 119 -5.98 15.16 -10.60
CA ILE A 119 -6.61 14.13 -11.46
C ILE A 119 -7.58 13.25 -10.67
N SER A 120 -8.54 12.66 -11.36
CA SER A 120 -9.40 11.61 -10.83
C SER A 120 -8.90 10.25 -11.31
N VAL A 121 -8.78 9.29 -10.39
CA VAL A 121 -8.35 7.92 -10.68
C VAL A 121 -9.51 6.98 -10.40
N VAL A 122 -9.87 6.17 -11.39
CA VAL A 122 -10.80 5.05 -11.23
C VAL A 122 -9.97 3.79 -11.27
N ILE A 123 -10.00 3.01 -10.19
CA ILE A 123 -9.45 1.66 -10.19
C ILE A 123 -10.49 0.76 -10.86
N PRO A 124 -10.21 0.18 -12.03
CA PRO A 124 -11.15 -0.73 -12.68
C PRO A 124 -11.28 -2.03 -11.88
N ARG A 125 -12.42 -2.71 -12.02
CA ARG A 125 -12.63 -4.03 -11.40
C ARG A 125 -11.66 -5.08 -11.91
N GLU A 126 -11.14 -4.91 -13.12
CA GLU A 126 -10.20 -5.83 -13.75
C GLU A 126 -9.06 -5.06 -14.44
N ILE A 127 -7.83 -5.56 -14.34
CA ILE A 127 -6.65 -5.04 -15.05
C ILE A 127 -5.97 -6.20 -15.76
N GLY A 128 -6.00 -6.19 -17.10
CA GLY A 128 -5.33 -7.19 -17.94
C GLY A 128 -5.80 -8.63 -17.72
N GLY A 129 -7.09 -8.86 -17.46
CA GLY A 129 -7.63 -10.20 -17.20
C GLY A 129 -7.64 -10.62 -15.73
N VAL A 130 -7.20 -9.76 -14.80
CA VAL A 130 -7.13 -10.06 -13.37
C VAL A 130 -8.08 -9.15 -12.59
N GLU A 131 -9.02 -9.75 -11.87
CA GLU A 131 -9.92 -9.04 -10.95
C GLU A 131 -9.12 -8.42 -9.80
N ILE A 132 -9.41 -7.15 -9.50
CA ILE A 132 -8.73 -6.39 -8.46
C ILE A 132 -9.38 -6.67 -7.10
N LYS A 133 -8.64 -7.31 -6.20
CA LYS A 133 -9.12 -7.75 -4.88
C LYS A 133 -8.52 -6.97 -3.71
N GLY A 134 -7.43 -6.25 -3.96
CA GLY A 134 -6.74 -5.52 -2.91
C GLY A 134 -5.94 -4.33 -3.44
N ILE A 135 -5.64 -3.42 -2.53
CA ILE A 135 -4.68 -2.35 -2.77
C ILE A 135 -3.57 -2.53 -1.73
N GLY A 136 -2.38 -2.86 -2.21
CA GLY A 136 -1.23 -3.17 -1.40
C GLY A 136 -0.67 -1.94 -0.69
N GLY A 137 0.06 -2.19 0.39
CA GLY A 137 0.70 -1.14 1.18
C GLY A 137 1.56 -0.24 0.30
N LYS A 138 1.48 1.07 0.56
CA LYS A 138 2.14 2.14 -0.21
C LYS A 138 1.77 2.23 -1.71
N ALA A 139 0.79 1.49 -2.23
CA ALA A 139 0.53 1.44 -3.67
C ALA A 139 0.29 2.83 -4.30
N PHE A 140 -0.36 3.75 -3.58
CA PHE A 140 -0.61 5.13 -3.99
C PHE A 140 0.19 6.16 -3.18
N LYS A 141 1.21 5.73 -2.40
CA LYS A 141 2.02 6.63 -1.60
C LYS A 141 2.67 7.72 -2.45
N ILE A 142 2.61 8.98 -1.99
CA ILE A 142 3.18 10.15 -2.66
C ILE A 142 2.53 10.40 -4.04
N CYS A 143 1.29 9.95 -4.26
CA CYS A 143 0.50 10.38 -5.41
C CYS A 143 -0.08 11.79 -5.17
N THR A 144 0.81 12.78 -5.18
CA THR A 144 0.55 14.16 -4.74
C THR A 144 -0.48 14.92 -5.60
N ASN A 145 -0.78 14.45 -6.81
CA ASN A 145 -1.69 15.12 -7.74
C ASN A 145 -3.06 14.44 -7.88
N ILE A 146 -3.34 13.35 -7.17
CA ILE A 146 -4.66 12.72 -7.21
C ILE A 146 -5.64 13.53 -6.36
N LYS A 147 -6.74 13.99 -6.97
CA LYS A 147 -7.84 14.71 -6.32
C LYS A 147 -8.95 13.79 -5.81
N SER A 148 -9.24 12.72 -6.55
CA SER A 148 -10.26 11.74 -6.17
C SER A 148 -9.89 10.33 -6.63
N ILE A 149 -10.30 9.33 -5.83
CA ILE A 149 -10.11 7.91 -6.13
C ILE A 149 -11.43 7.18 -5.98
N THR A 150 -11.79 6.38 -7.00
CA THR A 150 -12.88 5.40 -6.94
C THR A 150 -12.27 4.00 -6.84
N ILE A 151 -12.65 3.26 -5.80
CA ILE A 151 -12.20 1.89 -5.51
C ILE A 151 -13.36 0.93 -5.84
N PRO A 152 -13.12 -0.19 -6.56
CA PRO A 152 -14.17 -1.16 -6.85
C PRO A 152 -14.56 -1.95 -5.60
N ASP A 153 -15.80 -2.43 -5.58
CA ASP A 153 -16.43 -3.24 -4.52
C ASP A 153 -15.78 -4.62 -4.31
N SER A 154 -14.88 -5.03 -5.19
CA SER A 154 -14.07 -6.25 -5.04
C SER A 154 -12.88 -6.07 -4.09
N VAL A 155 -12.52 -4.84 -3.71
CA VAL A 155 -11.39 -4.56 -2.81
C VAL A 155 -11.80 -4.73 -1.35
N THR A 156 -11.11 -5.59 -0.60
CA THR A 156 -11.49 -5.92 0.79
C THR A 156 -10.64 -5.21 1.85
N ASN A 157 -9.53 -4.58 1.48
CA ASN A 157 -8.57 -4.02 2.43
C ASN A 157 -7.93 -2.74 1.88
N ILE A 158 -7.68 -1.77 2.77
CA ILE A 158 -6.76 -0.65 2.53
C ILE A 158 -5.56 -0.86 3.44
N GLU A 159 -4.43 -1.26 2.87
CA GLU A 159 -3.22 -1.60 3.62
C GLU A 159 -2.43 -0.38 4.13
N ASP A 160 -1.35 -0.63 4.86
CA ASP A 160 -0.54 0.39 5.49
C ASP A 160 0.05 1.36 4.45
N TRP A 161 0.07 2.65 4.78
CA TRP A 161 0.61 3.73 3.95
C TRP A 161 -0.02 3.89 2.56
N THR A 162 -1.11 3.18 2.25
CA THR A 162 -1.65 3.06 0.88
C THR A 162 -1.79 4.40 0.16
N PHE A 163 -2.43 5.38 0.79
CA PHE A 163 -2.65 6.73 0.28
C PHE A 163 -1.85 7.81 1.03
N SER A 164 -0.78 7.43 1.73
CA SER A 164 0.11 8.36 2.45
C SER A 164 0.63 9.45 1.52
N ASP A 165 0.61 10.70 2.00
CA ASP A 165 1.11 11.88 1.29
C ASP A 165 0.39 12.18 -0.04
N CYS A 166 -0.86 11.73 -0.21
CA CYS A 166 -1.72 12.13 -1.33
C CYS A 166 -2.27 13.55 -1.10
N TYR A 167 -1.39 14.55 -1.18
CA TYR A 167 -1.70 15.92 -0.72
C TYR A 167 -2.94 16.56 -1.36
N LYS A 168 -3.26 16.27 -2.63
CA LYS A 168 -4.45 16.82 -3.31
C LYS A 168 -5.72 15.99 -3.14
N LEU A 169 -5.67 14.84 -2.46
CA LEU A 169 -6.84 13.98 -2.32
C LEU A 169 -7.92 14.71 -1.53
N GLU A 170 -9.02 15.05 -2.18
CA GLU A 170 -10.15 15.77 -1.58
C GLU A 170 -11.29 14.84 -1.18
N SER A 171 -11.43 13.72 -1.90
CA SER A 171 -12.51 12.76 -1.72
C SER A 171 -12.07 11.35 -2.09
N ILE A 172 -12.54 10.37 -1.34
CA ILE A 172 -12.37 8.95 -1.63
C ILE A 172 -13.62 8.22 -1.13
N THR A 173 -14.10 7.26 -1.92
CA THR A 173 -15.16 6.35 -1.51
C THR A 173 -14.53 5.01 -1.16
N ILE A 174 -14.58 4.65 0.12
CA ILE A 174 -14.19 3.32 0.59
C ILE A 174 -15.39 2.39 0.35
N PRO A 175 -15.24 1.25 -0.34
CA PRO A 175 -16.36 0.35 -0.60
C PRO A 175 -16.73 -0.48 0.63
N ASP A 176 -17.99 -0.92 0.69
CA ASP A 176 -18.56 -1.72 1.80
C ASP A 176 -17.93 -3.12 1.94
N SER A 177 -17.06 -3.52 1.03
CA SER A 177 -16.24 -4.72 1.11
C SER A 177 -15.02 -4.56 2.03
N VAL A 178 -14.62 -3.31 2.35
CA VAL A 178 -13.41 -3.06 3.13
C VAL A 178 -13.62 -3.36 4.61
N THR A 179 -12.81 -4.24 5.20
CA THR A 179 -12.92 -4.63 6.61
C THR A 179 -11.93 -3.92 7.53
N ASN A 180 -10.83 -3.38 6.98
CA ASN A 180 -9.73 -2.79 7.74
C ASN A 180 -9.09 -1.61 6.99
N ILE A 181 -8.70 -0.58 7.75
CA ILE A 181 -7.88 0.55 7.27
C ILE A 181 -6.54 0.50 8.00
N GLY A 182 -5.45 0.35 7.25
CA GLY A 182 -4.11 0.13 7.77
C GLY A 182 -3.44 1.34 8.43
N GLU A 183 -2.27 1.09 9.00
CA GLU A 183 -1.40 2.08 9.62
C GLU A 183 -1.02 3.17 8.61
N TYR A 184 -1.10 4.44 8.99
CA TYR A 184 -0.75 5.57 8.11
C TYR A 184 -1.48 5.61 6.75
N ALA A 185 -2.59 4.88 6.57
CA ALA A 185 -3.22 4.67 5.26
C ALA A 185 -3.55 5.98 4.51
N PHE A 186 -3.94 7.03 5.22
CA PHE A 186 -4.25 8.37 4.70
C PHE A 186 -3.43 9.48 5.37
N VAL A 187 -2.30 9.16 5.99
CA VAL A 187 -1.47 10.19 6.67
C VAL A 187 -1.11 11.30 5.68
N LYS A 188 -1.22 12.55 6.13
CA LYS A 188 -0.95 13.76 5.32
C LYS A 188 -1.80 13.87 4.05
N CYS A 189 -3.00 13.31 4.00
CA CYS A 189 -4.02 13.70 3.02
C CYS A 189 -4.61 15.07 3.39
N VAL A 190 -3.78 16.12 3.36
CA VAL A 190 -4.08 17.45 3.93
C VAL A 190 -5.28 18.15 3.30
N ASN A 191 -5.71 17.76 2.09
CA ASN A 191 -6.90 18.30 1.42
C ASN A 191 -8.15 17.43 1.53
N LEU A 192 -8.10 16.27 2.21
CA LEU A 192 -9.25 15.38 2.36
C LEU A 192 -10.33 16.09 3.18
N LYS A 193 -11.52 16.28 2.60
CA LYS A 193 -12.58 17.11 3.21
C LYS A 193 -13.56 16.30 4.05
N SER A 194 -13.93 15.13 3.56
CA SER A 194 -14.88 14.24 4.24
C SER A 194 -14.58 12.79 3.88
N ILE A 195 -14.83 11.90 4.83
CA ILE A 195 -14.78 10.47 4.57
C ILE A 195 -15.88 9.75 5.36
N THR A 196 -16.53 8.78 4.72
CA THR A 196 -17.47 7.87 5.38
C THR A 196 -16.77 6.52 5.51
N ILE A 197 -16.63 6.04 6.73
CA ILE A 197 -16.09 4.71 7.01
C ILE A 197 -17.24 3.69 6.87
N PRO A 198 -17.14 2.69 5.98
CA PRO A 198 -18.19 1.69 5.78
C PRO A 198 -18.46 0.83 7.01
N THR A 199 -19.69 0.34 7.16
CA THR A 199 -20.12 -0.51 8.29
C THR A 199 -19.45 -1.89 8.33
N SER A 200 -18.72 -2.26 7.30
CA SER A 200 -17.87 -3.45 7.26
C SER A 200 -16.54 -3.26 7.99
N VAL A 201 -16.09 -2.02 8.20
CA VAL A 201 -14.81 -1.73 8.83
C VAL A 201 -14.85 -2.05 10.31
N THR A 202 -13.88 -2.83 10.77
CA THR A 202 -13.75 -3.29 12.17
C THR A 202 -12.57 -2.67 12.91
N SER A 203 -11.56 -2.19 12.17
CA SER A 203 -10.37 -1.55 12.74
C SER A 203 -9.84 -0.40 11.88
N ILE A 204 -9.31 0.62 12.55
CA ILE A 204 -8.58 1.75 11.97
C ILE A 204 -7.18 1.76 12.61
N GLY A 205 -6.12 1.66 11.81
CA GLY A 205 -4.74 1.55 12.28
C GLY A 205 -4.14 2.84 12.84
N ASP A 206 -2.94 2.72 13.42
CA ASP A 206 -2.23 3.85 14.01
C ASP A 206 -1.99 4.94 12.96
N SER A 207 -2.18 6.20 13.37
CA SER A 207 -1.99 7.38 12.52
C SER A 207 -2.72 7.35 11.16
N ALA A 208 -3.74 6.51 10.99
CA ALA A 208 -4.38 6.27 9.69
C ALA A 208 -4.84 7.55 8.98
N PHE A 209 -5.34 8.55 9.71
CA PHE A 209 -5.79 9.86 9.19
C PHE A 209 -4.97 11.02 9.78
N ARG A 210 -3.79 10.77 10.32
CA ARG A 210 -2.95 11.80 10.94
C ARG A 210 -2.64 12.91 9.93
N GLU A 211 -2.71 14.17 10.35
CA GLU A 211 -2.50 15.37 9.52
C GLU A 211 -3.51 15.57 8.36
N CYS A 212 -4.71 14.98 8.42
CA CYS A 212 -5.82 15.31 7.51
C CYS A 212 -6.49 16.65 7.90
N ASN A 213 -5.76 17.77 7.81
CA ASN A 213 -6.15 19.05 8.45
C ASN A 213 -7.42 19.71 7.88
N LYS A 214 -7.79 19.41 6.62
CA LYS A 214 -9.03 19.91 6.00
C LYS A 214 -10.24 19.00 6.19
N LEU A 215 -10.11 17.91 6.94
CA LEU A 215 -11.23 17.05 7.26
C LEU A 215 -12.24 17.85 8.09
N THR A 216 -13.45 18.02 7.57
CA THR A 216 -14.55 18.73 8.23
C THR A 216 -15.53 17.79 8.90
N SER A 217 -15.65 16.57 8.37
CA SER A 217 -16.51 15.54 8.94
C SER A 217 -15.99 14.13 8.65
N ILE A 218 -16.24 13.25 9.61
CA ILE A 218 -16.02 11.81 9.47
C ILE A 218 -17.15 11.05 10.16
N THR A 219 -17.69 10.04 9.48
CA THR A 219 -18.62 9.08 10.10
C THR A 219 -17.86 7.80 10.40
N ILE A 220 -17.88 7.38 11.67
CA ILE A 220 -17.29 6.12 12.14
C ILE A 220 -18.43 5.21 12.63
N PRO A 221 -18.65 4.04 11.99
CA PRO A 221 -19.74 3.14 12.34
C PRO A 221 -19.45 2.34 13.61
N ASP A 222 -20.52 1.76 14.16
CA ASP A 222 -20.47 0.96 15.39
C ASP A 222 -19.77 -0.39 15.24
N SER A 223 -19.51 -0.80 14.00
CA SER A 223 -18.70 -1.97 13.67
C SER A 223 -17.22 -1.78 14.04
N VAL A 224 -16.74 -0.55 14.18
CA VAL A 224 -15.35 -0.26 14.55
C VAL A 224 -15.14 -0.63 16.02
N THR A 225 -14.30 -1.63 16.24
CA THR A 225 -13.95 -2.14 17.57
C THR A 225 -12.55 -1.74 18.03
N SER A 226 -11.73 -1.21 17.13
CA SER A 226 -10.36 -0.79 17.41
C SER A 226 -9.99 0.46 16.60
N ILE A 227 -9.37 1.43 17.28
CA ILE A 227 -8.81 2.64 16.70
C ILE A 227 -7.39 2.78 17.26
N GLY A 228 -6.41 2.80 16.36
CA GLY A 228 -4.99 2.87 16.69
C GLY A 228 -4.54 4.23 17.22
N ASP A 229 -3.33 4.25 17.77
CA ASP A 229 -2.73 5.43 18.35
C ASP A 229 -2.53 6.53 17.30
N TYR A 230 -2.86 7.77 17.68
CA TYR A 230 -2.79 8.97 16.85
C TYR A 230 -3.60 8.91 15.55
N ALA A 231 -4.54 7.96 15.40
CA ALA A 231 -5.31 7.73 14.18
C ALA A 231 -5.90 9.01 13.58
N PHE A 232 -6.30 9.98 14.41
CA PHE A 232 -6.88 11.26 13.99
C PHE A 232 -6.10 12.47 14.50
N SER A 233 -4.82 12.31 14.85
CA SER A 233 -3.99 13.43 15.28
C SER A 233 -3.93 14.52 14.20
N ASP A 234 -4.04 15.78 14.62
CA ASP A 234 -4.09 16.96 13.73
C ASP A 234 -5.34 17.03 12.82
N CYS A 235 -6.40 16.27 13.10
CA CYS A 235 -7.74 16.41 12.49
C CYS A 235 -8.64 17.40 13.25
N ASN A 236 -8.07 18.48 13.77
CA ASN A 236 -8.72 19.33 14.78
C ASN A 236 -9.98 20.05 14.29
N ASN A 237 -10.22 20.14 12.97
CA ASN A 237 -11.41 20.80 12.40
C ASN A 237 -12.60 19.85 12.19
N ALA A 238 -12.39 18.53 12.29
CA ALA A 238 -13.40 17.55 11.95
C ALA A 238 -14.46 17.40 13.06
N ILE A 239 -15.72 17.24 12.65
CA ILE A 239 -16.78 16.68 13.48
C ILE A 239 -16.84 15.17 13.25
N PHE A 240 -16.79 14.40 14.33
CA PHE A 240 -16.84 12.94 14.34
C PHE A 240 -18.26 12.50 14.65
N TYR A 241 -18.92 11.85 13.70
CA TYR A 241 -20.23 11.25 13.90
C TYR A 241 -20.06 9.76 14.19
N VAL A 242 -20.49 9.32 15.37
CA VAL A 242 -20.43 7.92 15.81
C VAL A 242 -21.83 7.39 16.13
N GLY A 243 -22.06 6.08 16.11
CA GLY A 243 -23.39 5.52 16.43
C GLY A 243 -23.61 5.28 17.93
N ASN A 244 -22.54 5.08 18.72
CA ASN A 244 -22.66 4.82 20.15
C ASN A 244 -21.48 5.33 21.00
N GLU A 245 -21.64 5.26 22.33
CA GLU A 245 -20.63 5.68 23.31
C GLU A 245 -19.36 4.84 23.25
N LYS A 246 -19.46 3.54 22.93
CA LYS A 246 -18.28 2.66 22.80
C LYS A 246 -17.34 3.18 21.71
N THR A 247 -17.87 3.53 20.54
CA THR A 247 -17.09 4.10 19.43
C THR A 247 -16.51 5.47 19.80
N LYS A 248 -17.26 6.30 20.54
CA LYS A 248 -16.74 7.57 21.08
C LYS A 248 -15.52 7.36 21.97
N GLN A 249 -15.57 6.40 22.88
CA GLN A 249 -14.45 6.10 23.79
C GLN A 249 -13.21 5.59 23.04
N LEU A 250 -13.37 4.83 21.95
CA LEU A 250 -12.23 4.44 21.11
C LEU A 250 -11.47 5.65 20.56
N ILE A 251 -12.19 6.68 20.12
CA ILE A 251 -11.56 7.92 19.61
C ILE A 251 -10.83 8.66 20.75
N LEU A 252 -11.46 8.79 21.91
CA LEU A 252 -10.87 9.50 23.06
C LEU A 252 -9.60 8.80 23.58
N ASN A 253 -9.56 7.47 23.52
CA ASN A 253 -8.43 6.67 23.98
C ASN A 253 -7.30 6.53 22.95
N SER A 254 -7.54 6.90 21.69
CA SER A 254 -6.57 6.75 20.59
C SER A 254 -5.39 7.72 20.64
N ASN A 255 -5.13 8.45 21.73
CA ASN A 255 -4.11 9.50 21.82
C ASN A 255 -4.20 10.60 20.73
N SER A 256 -5.31 10.68 19.99
CA SER A 256 -5.50 11.61 18.87
C SER A 256 -5.72 13.07 19.32
N LYS A 257 -5.96 13.30 20.62
CA LYS A 257 -6.21 14.63 21.22
C LYS A 257 -7.39 15.38 20.60
N ILE A 258 -8.41 14.65 20.16
CA ILE A 258 -9.66 15.22 19.64
C ILE A 258 -10.48 15.78 20.80
N ASP A 259 -10.99 17.00 20.63
CA ASP A 259 -11.95 17.59 21.57
C ASP A 259 -13.23 16.75 21.61
N SER A 260 -13.60 16.27 22.79
CA SER A 260 -14.80 15.46 23.02
C SER A 260 -16.10 16.11 22.54
N ASN A 261 -16.17 17.45 22.48
CA ASN A 261 -17.33 18.20 21.97
C ASN A 261 -17.50 18.06 20.45
N LYS A 262 -16.45 17.62 19.74
CA LYS A 262 -16.50 17.35 18.30
C LYS A 262 -16.93 15.91 17.99
N ILE A 263 -17.16 15.08 19.01
CA ILE A 263 -17.60 13.69 18.84
C ILE A 263 -19.09 13.58 19.19
N ILE A 264 -19.91 13.53 18.16
CA ILE A 264 -21.37 13.54 18.22
C ILE A 264 -21.88 12.11 18.01
N ILE A 265 -22.66 11.62 18.98
CA ILE A 265 -23.38 10.35 18.83
C ILE A 265 -24.65 10.64 18.02
N LYS A 266 -24.83 9.98 16.87
CA LYS A 266 -25.90 10.28 15.91
C LYS A 266 -27.30 10.21 16.53
N SER A 267 -27.53 9.30 17.48
CA SER A 267 -28.81 9.19 18.18
C SER A 267 -29.15 10.40 19.07
N GLN A 268 -28.20 11.32 19.29
CA GLN A 268 -28.37 12.55 20.07
C GLN A 268 -28.66 13.78 19.20
N ILE A 269 -28.68 13.61 17.87
CA ILE A 269 -29.06 14.67 16.92
C ILE A 269 -30.60 14.63 16.83
N ILE A 270 -31.24 15.59 17.47
CA ILE A 270 -32.69 15.80 17.49
C ILE A 270 -33.16 16.31 16.13
#